data_AF-A0A7K2WSN8-F1
#
_entry.id   AF-A0A7K2WSN8-F1
#
_cell.length_a   1.000
_cell.length_b   1.000
_cell.length_c   1.000
_cell.angle_alpha   90.00
_cell.angle_beta   90.00
_cell.angle_gamma   90.00
#
_symmetry.space_group_name_H-M   'P 1'
#
loop_
_entity.id
_entity.type
_entity.pdbx_description
1 polymer ?
#
loop_
_entity_poly.entity_id
_entity_poly.type
_entity_poly.pdbx_seq_one_letter_code
_entity_poly.pdbx_strand_id
1 'polypeptide(L)'
;MTSTPRFDRLAADGTGPAHDRIRLADGQGILVRTRPGIDTMDEVFVSPGVSVPDTEAWGNEDHLEGWLTGGNAGESSSYADVPVEAVRALIVQHGGEHADQGNEWTLPDPTEEQGDVLAEIADLYGRFEDGYSADGIRTVFARIYDEVGVDLVCVWDYADEYGYGGNSEFFAEDEDGALFEVQPDIHLWLSGKRETPGPVDTWVCAPVTEPTDVPVSDDFHNYARTDRTK
;
A
#
# COMPACT_ATOMS: atom_id res chain seq x y z
N MET A 1 31.23 -21.25 -1.13
CA MET A 1 30.23 -21.14 -0.05
C MET A 1 30.07 -19.67 0.24
N THR A 2 29.03 -19.07 -0.31
CA THR A 2 28.59 -17.72 0.04
C THR A 2 28.04 -17.77 1.47
N SER A 3 28.58 -16.93 2.34
CA SER A 3 28.30 -16.95 3.78
C SER A 3 27.06 -16.11 4.08
N THR A 4 26.22 -16.57 5.01
CA THR A 4 25.03 -15.86 5.50
C THR A 4 25.08 -15.63 7.03
N PRO A 5 26.19 -15.09 7.57
CA PRO A 5 26.44 -15.07 9.01
C PRO A 5 25.50 -14.14 9.78
N ARG A 6 25.01 -13.05 9.18
CA ARG A 6 24.02 -12.17 9.82
C ARG A 6 22.67 -12.88 9.87
N PHE A 7 22.22 -13.42 8.74
CA PHE A 7 20.97 -14.17 8.65
C PHE A 7 20.95 -15.35 9.61
N ASP A 8 22.04 -16.11 9.71
CA ASP A 8 22.17 -17.23 10.64
C ASP A 8 22.03 -16.79 12.09
N ARG A 9 22.59 -15.63 12.43
CA ARG A 9 22.43 -15.03 13.75
C ARG A 9 20.97 -14.64 13.99
N LEU A 10 20.31 -14.01 13.02
CA LEU A 10 18.91 -13.59 13.16
C LEU A 10 17.96 -14.79 13.29
N ALA A 11 18.17 -15.86 12.53
CA ALA A 11 17.39 -17.09 12.66
C ALA A 11 17.61 -17.78 14.03
N ALA A 12 18.82 -17.70 14.58
CA ALA A 12 19.13 -18.27 15.89
C ALA A 12 18.59 -17.41 17.06
N ASP A 13 18.79 -16.10 17.00
CA ASP A 13 18.57 -15.17 18.11
C ASP A 13 17.19 -14.49 18.05
N GLY A 14 16.52 -14.53 16.90
CA GLY A 14 15.30 -13.78 16.62
C GLY A 14 15.55 -12.28 16.39
N THR A 15 14.54 -11.58 15.87
CA THR A 15 14.59 -10.12 15.63
C THR A 15 13.86 -9.31 16.71
N GLY A 16 13.21 -10.00 17.67
CA GLY A 16 12.33 -9.35 18.64
C GLY A 16 11.01 -8.89 18.00
N PRO A 17 10.40 -7.78 18.46
CA PRO A 17 9.15 -7.28 17.88
C PRO A 17 9.34 -6.50 16.57
N ALA A 18 10.58 -6.27 16.14
CA ALA A 18 10.91 -5.46 14.97
C ALA A 18 11.48 -6.31 13.83
N HIS A 19 11.45 -5.77 12.62
CA HIS A 19 12.19 -6.31 11.49
C HIS A 19 13.67 -5.95 11.60
N ASP A 20 14.52 -6.83 11.10
CA ASP A 20 15.94 -6.56 10.93
C ASP A 20 16.34 -6.67 9.45
N ARG A 21 17.30 -5.86 9.03
CA ARG A 21 17.72 -5.72 7.65
C ARG A 21 18.87 -6.66 7.32
N ILE A 22 18.85 -7.22 6.12
CA ILE A 22 19.99 -7.90 5.50
C ILE A 22 20.28 -7.22 4.18
N ARG A 23 21.49 -6.67 4.05
CA ARG A 23 21.98 -6.14 2.77
C ARG A 23 22.60 -7.26 1.95
N LEU A 24 22.21 -7.37 0.69
CA LEU A 24 22.68 -8.36 -0.26
C LEU A 24 23.93 -7.86 -1.00
N ALA A 25 24.76 -8.76 -1.49
CA ALA A 25 26.07 -8.42 -2.07
C ALA A 25 25.98 -7.56 -3.34
N ASP A 26 24.85 -7.59 -4.05
CA ASP A 26 24.55 -6.73 -5.19
C ASP A 26 24.00 -5.34 -4.81
N GLY A 27 23.90 -5.05 -3.52
CA GLY A 27 23.47 -3.76 -2.99
C GLY A 27 21.99 -3.67 -2.62
N GLN A 28 21.19 -4.69 -2.98
CA GLN A 28 19.78 -4.77 -2.60
C GLN A 28 19.59 -5.13 -1.12
N GLY A 29 18.34 -5.14 -0.65
CA GLY A 29 18.01 -5.43 0.74
C GLY A 29 16.78 -6.31 0.89
N ILE A 30 16.73 -7.03 2.00
CA ILE A 30 15.52 -7.64 2.53
C ILE A 30 15.37 -7.25 4.00
N LEU A 31 14.13 -7.22 4.50
CA LEU A 31 13.85 -7.14 5.94
C LEU A 31 13.26 -8.48 6.38
N VAL A 32 13.65 -8.95 7.55
CA VAL A 32 13.15 -10.22 8.10
C VAL A 32 12.60 -9.99 9.51
N ARG A 33 11.52 -10.69 9.84
CA ARG A 33 11.00 -10.83 11.20
C ARG A 33 10.95 -12.30 11.55
N THR A 34 11.55 -12.67 12.68
CA THR A 34 11.60 -14.07 13.10
C THR A 34 11.77 -14.20 14.61
N ARG A 35 11.21 -15.28 15.16
CA ARG A 35 11.45 -15.70 16.54
C ARG A 35 12.73 -16.54 16.64
N PRO A 36 13.33 -16.69 17.83
CA PRO A 36 14.54 -17.49 17.99
C PRO A 36 14.28 -18.98 17.68
N GLY A 37 15.08 -19.57 16.80
CA GLY A 37 15.14 -21.03 16.60
C GLY A 37 13.97 -21.66 15.84
N ILE A 38 13.26 -20.87 15.03
CA ILE A 38 12.21 -21.38 14.13
C ILE A 38 12.78 -21.72 12.74
N ASP A 39 12.09 -22.60 12.02
CA ASP A 39 12.47 -23.10 10.68
C ASP A 39 11.82 -22.31 9.53
N THR A 40 10.89 -21.42 9.84
CA THR A 40 10.29 -20.43 8.95
C THR A 40 10.53 -19.01 9.48
N MET A 41 10.61 -18.02 8.62
CA MET A 41 10.56 -16.61 8.98
C MET A 41 9.10 -16.25 9.19
N ASP A 42 8.78 -15.52 10.26
CA ASP A 42 7.41 -15.04 10.49
C ASP A 42 7.03 -14.07 9.35
N GLU A 43 8.01 -13.29 8.85
CA GLU A 43 7.81 -12.40 7.71
C GLU A 43 9.13 -12.04 7.00
N VAL A 44 9.07 -11.85 5.67
CA VAL A 44 10.17 -11.40 4.83
C VAL A 44 9.67 -10.31 3.87
N PHE A 45 10.21 -9.10 4.01
CA PHE A 45 10.02 -8.04 3.04
C PHE A 45 11.15 -8.03 2.02
N VAL A 46 10.76 -7.89 0.76
CA VAL A 46 11.66 -7.90 -0.37
C VAL A 46 11.63 -6.53 -1.04
N SER A 47 12.80 -5.87 -1.12
CA SER A 47 12.90 -4.55 -1.75
C SER A 47 12.58 -4.60 -3.26
N PRO A 48 12.17 -3.46 -3.84
CA PRO A 48 11.90 -3.37 -5.27
C PRO A 48 13.09 -3.85 -6.12
N GLY A 49 12.79 -4.66 -7.14
CA GLY A 49 13.78 -5.22 -8.07
C GLY A 49 14.49 -6.49 -7.57
N VAL A 50 14.19 -7.00 -6.38
CA VAL A 50 14.63 -8.33 -5.95
C VAL A 50 13.57 -9.35 -6.40
N SER A 51 13.93 -10.26 -7.31
CA SER A 51 13.01 -11.31 -7.76
C SER A 51 13.08 -12.53 -6.84
N VAL A 52 11.97 -12.86 -6.20
CA VAL A 52 11.86 -14.12 -5.45
C VAL A 52 11.63 -15.30 -6.40
N PRO A 53 12.11 -16.52 -6.05
CA PRO A 53 11.80 -17.72 -6.80
C PRO A 53 10.31 -18.08 -6.75
N ASP A 54 9.70 -18.31 -7.92
CA ASP A 54 8.34 -18.86 -8.04
C ASP A 54 8.29 -20.32 -7.54
N THR A 55 8.09 -20.47 -6.23
CA THR A 55 8.05 -21.75 -5.51
C THR A 55 7.06 -21.64 -4.36
N GLU A 56 6.53 -22.78 -3.89
CA GLU A 56 5.57 -22.81 -2.77
C GLU A 56 6.09 -22.11 -1.49
N ALA A 57 7.41 -22.05 -1.31
CA ALA A 57 8.06 -21.37 -0.19
C ALA A 57 7.80 -19.85 -0.13
N TRP A 58 7.43 -19.24 -1.26
CA TRP A 58 7.12 -17.82 -1.40
C TRP A 58 5.64 -17.60 -1.78
N GLY A 59 4.79 -18.61 -1.60
CA GLY A 59 3.38 -18.56 -2.03
C GLY A 59 2.44 -17.83 -1.08
N ASN A 60 2.89 -17.47 0.13
CA ASN A 60 2.11 -16.72 1.11
C ASN A 60 2.50 -15.24 1.07
N GLU A 61 2.25 -14.61 -0.07
CA GLU A 61 2.47 -13.17 -0.25
C GLU A 61 1.41 -12.40 0.52
N ASP A 62 1.86 -11.54 1.43
CA ASP A 62 1.00 -10.62 2.16
C ASP A 62 1.05 -9.26 1.47
N HIS A 63 0.07 -9.01 0.61
CA HIS A 63 -0.07 -7.76 -0.11
C HIS A 63 -0.44 -6.57 0.82
N LEU A 64 -0.81 -6.82 2.09
CA LEU A 64 -1.28 -5.80 3.03
C LEU A 64 -0.16 -5.07 3.79
N GLU A 65 0.97 -5.73 4.11
CA GLU A 65 2.02 -5.09 4.93
C GLU A 65 2.86 -4.04 4.16
N GLY A 66 2.92 -4.10 2.82
CA GLY A 66 3.58 -3.08 1.99
C GLY A 66 2.85 -1.72 2.04
N TRP A 67 1.53 -1.77 2.15
CA TRP A 67 0.66 -0.59 2.24
C TRP A 67 0.61 0.02 3.65
N LEU A 68 0.63 -0.80 4.71
CA LEU A 68 0.56 -0.32 6.11
C LEU A 68 1.85 0.35 6.63
N THR A 69 2.98 0.20 5.94
CA THR A 69 4.27 0.75 6.35
C THR A 69 4.71 1.98 5.54
N GLY A 70 3.82 2.52 4.69
CA GLY A 70 4.10 3.70 3.86
C GLY A 70 4.94 3.40 2.62
N GLY A 71 4.95 2.16 2.15
CA GLY A 71 5.47 1.79 0.83
C GLY A 71 4.39 1.91 -0.25
N ASN A 72 4.79 2.16 -1.50
CA ASN A 72 3.89 2.05 -2.64
C ASN A 72 3.38 0.59 -2.74
N ALA A 73 2.06 0.43 -2.85
CA ALA A 73 1.46 -0.84 -3.25
C ALA A 73 1.99 -1.21 -4.65
N GLY A 74 2.75 -2.30 -4.73
CA GLY A 74 3.28 -2.83 -5.99
C GLY A 74 4.81 -2.78 -6.16
N GLU A 75 5.56 -2.11 -5.27
CA GLU A 75 7.02 -2.03 -5.42
C GLU A 75 7.79 -2.98 -4.47
N SER A 76 7.27 -3.24 -3.27
CA SER A 76 7.82 -4.20 -2.33
C SER A 76 6.81 -5.30 -1.99
N SER A 77 7.25 -6.55 -2.03
CA SER A 77 6.43 -7.70 -1.62
C SER A 77 6.79 -8.13 -0.20
N SER A 78 5.77 -8.39 0.63
CA SER A 78 5.94 -9.10 1.91
C SER A 78 5.51 -10.55 1.76
N TYR A 79 6.21 -11.45 2.43
CA TYR A 79 5.93 -12.88 2.42
C TYR A 79 5.94 -13.43 3.84
N ALA A 80 4.86 -14.08 4.24
CA ALA A 80 4.75 -14.72 5.55
C ALA A 80 5.19 -16.20 5.49
N ASP A 81 5.61 -16.74 6.64
CA ASP A 81 5.94 -18.17 6.82
C ASP A 81 7.01 -18.72 5.85
N VAL A 82 7.95 -17.88 5.39
CA VAL A 82 8.97 -18.28 4.41
C VAL A 82 10.02 -19.19 5.06
N PRO A 83 10.28 -20.40 4.56
CA PRO A 83 11.32 -21.28 5.10
C PRO A 83 12.69 -20.60 5.18
N VAL A 84 13.41 -20.80 6.30
CA VAL A 84 14.77 -20.25 6.52
C VAL A 84 15.70 -20.59 5.35
N GLU A 85 15.61 -21.81 4.83
CA GLU A 85 16.42 -22.26 3.70
C GLU A 85 16.06 -21.57 2.37
N ALA A 86 14.80 -21.14 2.19
CA ALA A 86 14.39 -20.37 1.02
C ALA A 86 14.96 -18.95 1.05
N VAL A 87 14.95 -18.29 2.22
CA VAL A 87 15.59 -16.98 2.38
C VAL A 87 17.11 -17.08 2.24
N ARG A 88 17.72 -18.14 2.78
CA ARG A 88 19.15 -18.42 2.57
C ARG A 88 19.49 -18.59 1.09
N ALA A 89 18.67 -19.32 0.36
CA ALA A 89 18.84 -19.52 -1.08
C ALA A 89 18.74 -18.19 -1.85
N LEU A 90 17.80 -17.32 -1.48
CA LEU A 90 17.69 -15.97 -2.04
C LEU A 90 18.96 -15.16 -1.77
N ILE A 91 19.45 -15.12 -0.53
CA ILE A 91 20.69 -14.40 -0.20
C ILE A 91 21.87 -14.93 -1.04
N VAL A 92 21.98 -16.25 -1.21
CA VAL A 92 23.03 -16.88 -2.03
C VAL A 92 22.89 -16.52 -3.51
N GLN A 93 21.67 -16.47 -4.05
CA GLN A 93 21.38 -16.05 -5.42
C GLN A 93 21.89 -14.64 -5.70
N HIS A 94 21.77 -13.74 -4.73
CA HIS A 94 22.26 -12.36 -4.79
C HIS A 94 23.75 -12.21 -4.41
N GLY A 95 24.53 -13.30 -4.44
CA GLY A 95 25.96 -13.27 -4.19
C GLY A 95 26.36 -13.29 -2.70
N GLY A 96 25.41 -13.53 -1.80
CA GLY A 96 25.62 -13.58 -0.35
C GLY A 96 25.25 -12.26 0.35
N GLU A 97 25.60 -12.17 1.63
CA GLU A 97 25.46 -10.92 2.38
C GLU A 97 26.52 -9.91 1.95
N HIS A 98 26.14 -8.63 1.89
CA HIS A 98 27.08 -7.53 1.73
C HIS A 98 28.05 -7.46 2.92
N ALA A 99 29.32 -7.10 2.67
CA ALA A 99 30.33 -7.01 3.73
C ALA A 99 30.03 -5.89 4.75
N ASP A 100 29.33 -4.85 4.31
CA ASP A 100 28.82 -3.78 5.16
C ASP A 100 27.31 -3.96 5.39
N GLN A 101 26.96 -4.22 6.65
CA GLN A 101 25.59 -4.38 7.16
C GLN A 101 25.16 -3.16 7.99
N GLY A 102 25.78 -2.00 7.77
CA GLY A 102 25.48 -0.76 8.48
C GLY A 102 24.03 -0.27 8.29
N ASN A 103 23.57 0.55 9.24
CA ASN A 103 22.20 1.05 9.30
C ASN A 103 21.88 2.19 8.30
N GLU A 104 22.85 2.68 7.53
CA GLU A 104 22.60 3.72 6.53
C GLU A 104 21.83 3.11 5.34
N TRP A 105 20.56 3.48 5.24
CA TRP A 105 19.84 3.43 3.99
C TRP A 105 20.56 4.29 2.97
N THR A 106 20.90 3.73 1.82
CA THR A 106 20.91 4.49 0.57
C THR A 106 19.63 4.07 -0.14
N LEU A 107 18.50 4.62 0.33
CA LEU A 107 17.32 4.73 -0.53
C LEU A 107 17.75 5.58 -1.74
N PRO A 108 17.31 5.29 -2.98
CA PRO A 108 17.07 6.41 -3.89
C PRO A 108 16.17 7.39 -3.15
N ASP A 109 16.54 8.66 -3.11
CA ASP A 109 15.85 9.66 -2.30
C ASP A 109 14.32 9.55 -2.52
N PRO A 110 13.52 9.21 -1.48
CA PRO A 110 12.06 9.04 -1.64
C PRO A 110 11.38 10.34 -2.10
N THR A 111 12.08 11.48 -2.03
CA THR A 111 11.57 12.75 -2.56
C THR A 111 11.69 12.90 -4.08
N GLU A 112 12.45 12.05 -4.78
CA GLU A 112 12.58 12.15 -6.24
C GLU A 112 11.47 11.40 -7.02
N GLU A 113 10.84 10.35 -6.48
CA GLU A 113 9.73 9.63 -7.15
C GLU A 113 8.32 10.03 -6.66
N GLN A 114 8.14 10.43 -5.40
CA GLN A 114 6.84 10.94 -4.91
C GLN A 114 6.45 12.27 -5.56
N GLY A 115 7.45 13.05 -6.01
CA GLY A 115 7.24 14.27 -6.80
C GLY A 115 6.69 14.00 -8.20
N ASP A 116 6.91 12.80 -8.76
CA ASP A 116 6.46 12.43 -10.10
C ASP A 116 5.00 11.97 -10.08
N VAL A 117 4.62 11.09 -9.15
CA VAL A 117 3.23 10.59 -9.04
C VAL A 117 2.23 11.71 -8.76
N LEU A 118 2.54 12.65 -7.86
CA LEU A 118 1.67 13.81 -7.62
C LEU A 118 1.64 14.78 -8.80
N ALA A 119 2.67 14.81 -9.65
CA ALA A 119 2.66 15.59 -10.88
C ALA A 119 1.70 15.00 -11.92
N GLU A 120 1.59 13.67 -12.01
CA GLU A 120 0.69 12.95 -12.93
C GLU A 120 -0.81 13.18 -12.64
N ILE A 121 -1.15 13.60 -11.43
CA ILE A 121 -2.51 13.96 -11.02
C ILE A 121 -2.70 15.45 -10.70
N ALA A 122 -1.68 16.29 -10.93
CA ALA A 122 -1.73 17.71 -10.57
C ALA A 122 -2.88 18.46 -11.28
N ASP A 123 -3.31 18.00 -12.45
CA ASP A 123 -4.42 18.58 -13.21
C ASP A 123 -5.82 18.33 -12.59
N LEU A 124 -5.89 17.45 -11.58
CA LEU A 124 -7.12 17.19 -10.83
C LEU A 124 -7.40 18.24 -9.74
N TYR A 125 -6.42 19.11 -9.45
CA TYR A 125 -6.60 20.23 -8.52
C TYR A 125 -7.82 21.09 -8.90
N GLY A 126 -8.72 21.32 -7.95
CA GLY A 126 -9.90 22.16 -8.17
C GLY A 126 -10.98 21.57 -9.08
N ARG A 127 -10.88 20.30 -9.50
CA ARG A 127 -11.90 19.67 -10.37
C ARG A 127 -13.30 19.65 -9.78
N PHE A 128 -13.41 19.72 -8.46
CA PHE A 128 -14.65 19.76 -7.69
C PHE A 128 -14.94 21.14 -7.10
N GLU A 129 -14.32 22.22 -7.61
CA GLU A 129 -14.54 23.60 -7.14
C GLU A 129 -16.04 23.99 -7.20
N ASP A 130 -16.71 23.65 -8.30
CA ASP A 130 -18.14 23.91 -8.51
C ASP A 130 -19.05 22.77 -8.01
N GLY A 131 -18.50 21.84 -7.24
CA GLY A 131 -19.14 20.58 -6.88
C GLY A 131 -18.87 19.46 -7.88
N TYR A 132 -19.51 18.31 -7.68
CA TYR A 132 -19.28 17.10 -8.47
C TYR A 132 -20.54 16.27 -8.66
N SER A 133 -20.57 15.53 -9.75
CA SER A 133 -21.58 14.51 -10.05
C SER A 133 -20.99 13.11 -9.88
N ALA A 134 -21.82 12.07 -9.85
CA ALA A 134 -21.37 10.68 -9.83
C ALA A 134 -20.42 10.33 -11.00
N ASP A 135 -20.69 10.85 -12.20
CA ASP A 135 -19.79 10.67 -13.35
C ASP A 135 -18.46 11.43 -13.18
N GLY A 136 -18.50 12.60 -12.52
CA GLY A 136 -17.31 13.34 -12.12
C GLY A 136 -16.45 12.55 -11.13
N ILE A 137 -17.08 11.95 -10.13
CA ILE A 137 -16.44 11.03 -9.18
C ILE A 137 -15.77 9.88 -9.94
N ARG A 138 -16.52 9.14 -10.76
CA ARG A 138 -15.98 8.01 -11.54
C ARG A 138 -14.73 8.37 -12.31
N THR A 139 -14.79 9.49 -13.02
CA THR A 139 -13.69 9.92 -13.89
C THR A 139 -12.45 10.30 -13.08
N VAL A 140 -12.63 11.03 -11.97
CA VAL A 140 -11.52 11.51 -11.14
C VAL A 140 -10.93 10.38 -10.30
N PHE A 141 -11.76 9.51 -9.71
CA PHE A 141 -11.30 8.44 -8.84
C PHE A 141 -10.66 7.30 -9.64
N ALA A 142 -11.20 6.94 -10.81
CA ALA A 142 -10.52 6.02 -11.72
C ALA A 142 -9.14 6.56 -12.14
N ARG A 143 -9.01 7.86 -12.39
CA ARG A 143 -7.72 8.48 -12.71
C ARG A 143 -6.73 8.42 -11.55
N ILE A 144 -7.20 8.63 -10.32
CA ILE A 144 -6.37 8.52 -9.12
C ILE A 144 -5.92 7.07 -8.93
N TYR A 145 -6.82 6.10 -9.11
CA TYR A 145 -6.47 4.68 -9.03
C TYR A 145 -5.43 4.29 -10.09
N ASP A 146 -5.62 4.70 -11.34
CA ASP A 146 -4.71 4.36 -12.44
C ASP A 146 -3.29 4.91 -12.24
N GLU A 147 -3.15 6.10 -11.64
CA GLU A 147 -1.84 6.79 -11.51
C GLU A 147 -1.20 6.61 -10.13
N VAL A 148 -2.01 6.41 -9.08
CA VAL A 148 -1.57 6.41 -7.67
C VAL A 148 -1.83 5.07 -6.98
N GLY A 149 -2.67 4.21 -7.55
CA GLY A 149 -3.00 2.89 -7.00
C GLY A 149 -3.93 2.91 -5.78
N VAL A 150 -4.48 4.09 -5.41
CA VAL A 150 -5.42 4.21 -4.30
C VAL A 150 -6.85 4.17 -4.84
N ASP A 151 -7.62 3.18 -4.44
CA ASP A 151 -9.04 3.09 -4.79
C ASP A 151 -9.86 3.97 -3.85
N LEU A 152 -10.29 5.12 -4.37
CA LEU A 152 -11.15 6.05 -3.65
C LEU A 152 -12.60 5.78 -4.03
N VAL A 153 -13.50 5.93 -3.06
CA VAL A 153 -14.94 5.75 -3.23
C VAL A 153 -15.72 6.87 -2.58
N CYS A 154 -16.84 7.25 -3.20
CA CYS A 154 -17.74 8.29 -2.72
C CYS A 154 -19.02 7.65 -2.19
N VAL A 155 -19.30 7.87 -0.90
CA VAL A 155 -20.52 7.38 -0.25
C VAL A 155 -21.50 8.54 -0.11
N TRP A 156 -22.60 8.47 -0.88
CA TRP A 156 -23.68 9.44 -0.91
C TRP A 156 -24.76 9.11 0.13
N ASP A 157 -25.50 10.13 0.59
CA ASP A 157 -26.64 9.94 1.49
C ASP A 157 -27.74 9.06 0.86
N TYR A 158 -28.02 9.24 -0.44
CA TYR A 158 -29.03 8.45 -1.14
C TYR A 158 -28.79 8.33 -2.66
N ALA A 159 -29.44 7.34 -3.27
CA ALA A 159 -29.64 7.22 -4.71
C ALA A 159 -31.14 7.14 -5.04
N ASP A 160 -31.58 7.82 -6.09
CA ASP A 160 -32.97 7.80 -6.59
C ASP A 160 -33.02 7.63 -8.13
N GLU A 161 -34.20 7.79 -8.74
CA GLU A 161 -34.37 7.64 -10.19
C GLU A 161 -33.55 8.64 -11.03
N TYR A 162 -33.05 9.72 -10.42
CA TYR A 162 -32.21 10.74 -11.05
C TYR A 162 -30.72 10.55 -10.76
N GLY A 163 -30.34 9.57 -9.91
CA GLY A 163 -28.97 9.25 -9.57
C GLY A 163 -28.63 9.47 -8.10
N TYR A 164 -27.35 9.73 -7.82
CA TYR A 164 -26.81 9.93 -6.47
C TYR A 164 -27.04 11.36 -5.96
N GLY A 165 -27.31 11.53 -4.67
CA GLY A 165 -27.55 12.84 -4.09
C GLY A 165 -27.48 12.92 -2.57
N GLY A 166 -27.58 14.16 -2.07
CA GLY A 166 -27.40 14.51 -0.66
C GLY A 166 -25.95 14.88 -0.33
N ASN A 167 -25.56 14.76 0.94
CA ASN A 167 -24.15 14.89 1.31
C ASN A 167 -23.40 13.63 0.85
N SER A 168 -22.09 13.78 0.76
CA SER A 168 -21.19 12.71 0.38
C SER A 168 -19.90 12.80 1.16
N GLU A 169 -19.31 11.63 1.41
CA GLU A 169 -18.05 11.45 2.11
C GLU A 169 -17.15 10.54 1.28
N PHE A 170 -15.83 10.77 1.34
CA PHE A 170 -14.85 10.00 0.58
C PHE A 170 -14.13 9.02 1.50
N PHE A 171 -13.95 7.81 1.00
CA PHE A 171 -13.26 6.71 1.66
C PHE A 171 -12.26 6.09 0.70
N ALA A 172 -11.32 5.33 1.23
CA ALA A 172 -10.57 4.37 0.45
C ALA A 172 -11.20 2.99 0.61
N GLU A 173 -11.14 2.17 -0.43
CA GLU A 173 -11.67 0.80 -0.44
C GLU A 173 -10.52 -0.18 -0.71
N ASP A 174 -10.50 -1.32 -0.02
CA ASP A 174 -9.60 -2.42 -0.34
C ASP A 174 -10.28 -3.47 -1.25
N GLU A 175 -9.51 -4.48 -1.67
CA GLU A 175 -10.02 -5.55 -2.55
C GLU A 175 -11.15 -6.39 -1.93
N ASP A 176 -11.26 -6.39 -0.60
CA ASP A 176 -12.31 -7.08 0.15
C ASP A 176 -13.57 -6.19 0.34
N GLY A 177 -13.54 -4.94 -0.14
CA GLY A 177 -14.61 -3.96 0.00
C GLY A 177 -14.65 -3.27 1.37
N ALA A 178 -13.59 -3.36 2.16
CA ALA A 178 -13.50 -2.67 3.45
C ALA A 178 -13.18 -1.19 3.24
N LEU A 179 -13.89 -0.32 3.97
CA LEU A 179 -13.72 1.13 3.87
C LEU A 179 -12.73 1.65 4.90
N PHE A 180 -11.91 2.61 4.48
CA PHE A 180 -10.93 3.30 5.31
C PHE A 180 -11.12 4.80 5.25
N GLU A 181 -10.82 5.47 6.36
CA GLU A 181 -10.80 6.93 6.41
C GLU A 181 -9.72 7.49 5.49
N VAL A 182 -10.03 8.62 4.83
CA VAL A 182 -9.09 9.32 3.97
C VAL A 182 -8.61 10.61 4.62
N GLN A 183 -7.31 10.74 4.88
CA GLN A 183 -6.69 11.98 5.36
C GLN A 183 -5.32 12.21 4.72
N PRO A 184 -4.83 13.45 4.57
CA PRO A 184 -5.56 14.69 4.79
C PRO A 184 -6.66 14.83 3.75
N ASP A 185 -7.74 15.54 4.10
CA ASP A 185 -8.97 15.62 3.32
C ASP A 185 -8.68 15.94 1.83
N ILE A 186 -8.68 14.89 0.99
CA ILE A 186 -8.35 14.96 -0.44
C ILE A 186 -9.40 15.82 -1.14
N HIS A 187 -10.64 15.82 -0.63
CA HIS A 187 -11.69 16.69 -1.11
C HIS A 187 -11.32 18.18 -1.00
N LEU A 188 -10.51 18.61 -0.03
CA LEU A 188 -10.04 20.00 0.01
C LEU A 188 -9.13 20.35 -1.16
N TRP A 189 -8.31 19.40 -1.62
CA TRP A 189 -7.47 19.61 -2.80
C TRP A 189 -8.29 19.55 -4.10
N LEU A 190 -9.16 18.54 -4.22
CA LEU A 190 -10.08 18.43 -5.36
C LEU A 190 -11.04 19.62 -5.47
N SER A 191 -11.43 20.24 -4.35
CA SER A 191 -12.25 21.46 -4.34
C SER A 191 -11.47 22.76 -4.46
N GLY A 192 -10.14 22.71 -4.64
CA GLY A 192 -9.29 23.89 -4.80
C GLY A 192 -9.08 24.70 -3.51
N LYS A 193 -9.49 24.16 -2.36
CA LYS A 193 -9.37 24.81 -1.04
C LYS A 193 -8.01 24.56 -0.38
N ARG A 194 -7.26 23.57 -0.87
CA ARG A 194 -5.92 23.23 -0.40
C ARG A 194 -5.02 22.98 -1.61
N GLU A 195 -3.88 23.65 -1.67
CA GLU A 195 -2.98 23.62 -2.84
C GLU A 195 -2.35 22.24 -3.10
N THR A 196 -2.17 21.43 -2.06
CA THR A 196 -1.57 20.08 -2.18
C THR A 196 -2.45 19.03 -1.52
N PRO A 197 -2.57 17.82 -2.09
CA PRO A 197 -3.33 16.74 -1.47
C PRO A 197 -2.58 16.11 -0.29
N GLY A 198 -1.32 16.50 -0.04
CA GLY A 198 -0.46 15.85 0.94
C GLY A 198 0.18 14.57 0.37
N PRO A 199 1.13 13.98 1.10
CA PRO A 199 1.83 12.76 0.67
C PRO A 199 0.86 11.58 0.50
N VAL A 200 1.00 10.81 -0.58
CA VAL A 200 0.09 9.69 -0.93
C VAL A 200 0.07 8.61 0.15
N ASP A 201 1.21 8.31 0.74
CA ASP A 201 1.37 7.33 1.84
C ASP A 201 0.62 7.71 3.12
N THR A 202 0.11 8.95 3.20
CA THR A 202 -0.74 9.39 4.32
C THR A 202 -2.22 9.24 4.03
N TRP A 203 -2.61 9.07 2.76
CA TRP A 203 -3.99 9.21 2.29
C TRP A 203 -4.96 8.25 2.94
N VAL A 204 -4.56 7.00 3.16
CA VAL A 204 -5.42 6.00 3.78
C VAL A 204 -5.05 5.80 5.24
N CYS A 205 -6.05 5.92 6.11
CA CYS A 205 -5.88 5.96 7.56
C CYS A 205 -6.51 4.72 8.22
N ALA A 206 -7.29 4.94 9.28
CA ALA A 206 -7.90 3.87 10.04
C ALA A 206 -9.08 3.23 9.28
N PRO A 207 -9.32 1.92 9.44
CA PRO A 207 -10.53 1.28 8.93
C PRO A 207 -11.77 1.90 9.58
N VAL A 208 -12.82 2.07 8.78
CA VAL A 208 -14.13 2.54 9.25
C VAL A 208 -14.75 1.43 10.10
N THR A 209 -14.87 1.69 11.41
CA THR A 209 -15.35 0.69 12.38
C THR A 209 -16.87 0.62 12.50
N GLU A 210 -17.58 1.61 11.97
CA GLU A 210 -19.04 1.60 11.92
C GLU A 210 -19.51 0.86 10.66
N PRO A 211 -20.53 -0.01 10.76
CA PRO A 211 -21.05 -0.70 9.59
C PRO A 211 -21.68 0.30 8.60
N THR A 212 -21.01 0.52 7.49
CA THR A 212 -21.51 1.33 6.38
C THR A 212 -22.38 0.46 5.49
N ASP A 213 -23.67 0.31 5.83
CA ASP A 213 -24.61 -0.35 4.93
C ASP A 213 -24.81 0.52 3.69
N VAL A 214 -24.27 0.08 2.55
CA VAL A 214 -24.34 0.75 1.25
C VAL A 214 -25.18 -0.09 0.28
N PRO A 215 -26.51 -0.08 0.41
CA PRO A 215 -27.39 -0.96 -0.37
C PRO A 215 -27.39 -0.70 -1.88
N VAL A 216 -26.80 0.41 -2.33
CA VAL A 216 -26.68 0.77 -3.75
C VAL A 216 -25.22 1.05 -4.07
N SER A 217 -24.73 0.43 -5.13
CA SER A 217 -23.42 0.68 -5.73
C SER A 217 -23.59 0.82 -7.25
N ASP A 218 -22.69 1.56 -7.88
CA ASP A 218 -22.53 1.56 -9.33
C ASP A 218 -21.37 0.71 -9.85
N ASP A 219 -20.69 -0.05 -8.98
CA ASP A 219 -19.48 -0.84 -9.27
C ASP A 219 -18.27 -0.02 -9.73
N PHE A 220 -18.32 1.32 -9.68
CA PHE A 220 -17.31 2.23 -10.22
C PHE A 220 -17.08 3.44 -9.29
N HIS A 221 -16.90 3.21 -7.99
CA HIS A 221 -16.58 4.23 -6.98
C HIS A 221 -17.74 5.07 -6.41
N ASN A 222 -19.02 4.81 -6.73
CA ASN A 222 -20.14 5.45 -6.03
C ASN A 222 -21.01 4.44 -5.28
N TYR A 223 -21.24 4.77 -4.01
CA TYR A 223 -22.11 4.03 -3.11
C TYR A 223 -23.18 4.94 -2.53
N ALA A 224 -24.35 4.42 -2.16
CA ALA A 224 -25.34 5.19 -1.40
C ALA A 224 -25.85 4.45 -0.17
N ARG A 225 -25.99 5.19 0.93
CA ARG A 225 -26.52 4.71 2.21
C ARG A 225 -28.01 4.38 2.15
N THR A 226 -28.75 4.99 1.22
CA THR A 226 -30.21 4.84 1.11
C THR A 226 -30.65 4.70 -0.34
N ASP A 227 -31.43 3.65 -0.65
CA ASP A 227 -32.17 3.55 -1.91
C ASP A 227 -33.53 4.26 -1.80
N ARG A 228 -33.74 5.25 -2.68
CA ARG A 228 -34.98 6.03 -2.83
C ARG A 228 -35.64 5.85 -4.19
N THR A 229 -35.27 4.83 -4.96
CA THR A 229 -35.87 4.52 -6.28
C THR A 229 -37.30 3.94 -6.20
N LYS A 230 -38.00 4.12 -5.07
CA LYS A 230 -39.31 3.52 -4.78
C LYS A 230 -40.49 4.40 -5.18
#